data_AF-A0A367JDW5-F1
#
_entry.id   AF-A0A367JDW5-F1
#
_cell.length_a   1.000
_cell.length_b   1.000
_cell.length_c   1.000
_cell.angle_alpha   90.00
_cell.angle_beta   90.00
_cell.angle_gamma   90.00
#
_symmetry.space_group_name_H-M   'P 1'
#
loop_
_entity.id
_entity.type
_entity.pdbx_description
1 polymer ?
#
loop_
_entity_poly.entity_id
_entity_poly.type
_entity_poly.pdbx_seq_one_letter_code
_entity_poly.pdbx_strand_id
1 'polypeptide(L)'
;MINSLIASLRSKAPPQPIHRPTVDMNPSLRAVRRIDINGLSTPLSHLQQKLAFLLGMAAFLRPSDLHKIDFATANVQIERNCKCLSFQVVAPKERRGGRRIINPFCVYSHHDPSLCPVATFLAVRDRLTHLNSPPMINSFFVNTHMTTQIIKVTTISSWIRCLIQISTSEPRANLRSLASSAVLHAGVDLDDIVTLNNWSSSTVFEQHYQ
;
A
#
# COMPACT_ATOMS: atom_id res chain seq x y z
N MET A 1 -26.36 28.75 -13.65
CA MET A 1 -25.12 29.10 -14.38
C MET A 1 -23.97 28.12 -14.12
N ILE A 2 -23.58 27.82 -12.87
CA ILE A 2 -22.49 26.87 -12.60
C ILE A 2 -22.84 25.43 -13.06
N ASN A 3 -24.07 24.99 -12.83
CA ASN A 3 -24.51 23.64 -13.21
C ASN A 3 -24.55 23.43 -14.74
N SER A 4 -24.92 24.46 -15.51
CA SER A 4 -24.91 24.42 -16.98
C SER A 4 -23.49 24.43 -17.55
N LEU A 5 -22.57 25.15 -16.90
CA LEU A 5 -21.15 25.12 -17.24
C LEU A 5 -20.54 23.74 -16.98
N ILE A 6 -20.81 23.14 -15.81
CA ILE A 6 -20.31 21.79 -15.47
C ILE A 6 -20.88 20.73 -16.42
N ALA A 7 -22.15 20.83 -16.81
CA ALA A 7 -22.76 19.93 -17.80
C ALA A 7 -22.10 20.05 -19.18
N SER A 8 -21.81 21.28 -19.62
CA SER A 8 -21.10 21.56 -20.89
C SER A 8 -19.65 21.07 -20.88
N LEU A 9 -18.97 21.11 -19.73
CA LEU A 9 -17.63 20.56 -19.58
C LEU A 9 -17.62 19.02 -19.59
N ARG A 10 -18.64 18.39 -18.99
CA ARG A 10 -18.80 16.92 -19.01
C ARG A 10 -19.14 16.40 -20.39
N SER A 11 -19.99 17.09 -21.17
CA SER A 11 -20.35 16.66 -22.53
C SER A 11 -19.22 16.81 -23.54
N LYS A 12 -18.25 17.69 -23.26
CA LYS A 12 -17.03 17.88 -24.07
C LYS A 12 -15.85 17.05 -23.58
N ALA A 13 -15.99 16.32 -22.46
CA ALA A 13 -14.93 15.46 -21.97
C ALA A 13 -14.76 14.28 -22.93
N PRO A 14 -13.53 13.98 -23.38
CA PRO A 14 -13.30 12.82 -24.24
C PRO A 14 -13.78 11.55 -23.53
N PRO A 15 -14.38 10.59 -24.26
CA PRO A 15 -14.81 9.32 -23.68
C PRO A 15 -13.61 8.67 -22.99
N GLN A 16 -13.74 8.38 -21.70
CA GLN A 16 -12.72 7.66 -20.98
C GLN A 16 -12.83 6.18 -21.35
N PRO A 17 -11.72 5.51 -21.71
CA PRO A 17 -11.73 4.07 -21.89
C PRO A 17 -12.26 3.42 -20.62
N ILE A 18 -13.32 2.61 -20.75
CA ILE A 18 -13.90 1.81 -19.65
C ILE A 18 -12.91 0.73 -19.20
N HIS A 19 -12.05 0.28 -20.13
CA HIS A 19 -11.01 -0.70 -19.86
C HIS A 19 -9.65 -0.02 -19.93
N ARG A 20 -8.98 0.09 -18.78
CA ARG A 20 -7.56 0.39 -18.74
C ARG A 20 -6.76 -0.85 -19.15
N PRO A 21 -5.68 -0.71 -19.93
CA PRO A 21 -4.83 -1.85 -20.24
C PRO A 21 -4.30 -2.45 -18.94
N THR A 22 -4.37 -3.77 -18.83
CA THR A 22 -3.81 -4.52 -17.70
C THR A 22 -2.31 -4.25 -17.63
N VAL A 23 -1.86 -3.63 -16.53
CA VAL A 23 -0.45 -3.36 -16.30
C VAL A 23 0.20 -4.61 -15.73
N ASP A 24 1.21 -5.14 -16.43
CA ASP A 24 2.07 -6.19 -15.88
C ASP A 24 2.96 -5.62 -14.78
N MET A 25 2.71 -6.01 -13.53
CA MET A 25 3.49 -5.57 -12.36
C MET A 25 4.76 -6.39 -12.11
N ASN A 26 5.04 -7.41 -12.92
CA ASN A 26 6.25 -8.24 -12.75
C ASN A 26 7.57 -7.44 -12.74
N PRO A 27 7.77 -6.40 -13.58
CA PRO A 27 8.98 -5.58 -13.51
C PRO A 27 9.16 -4.91 -12.14
N SER A 28 8.10 -4.33 -11.59
CA SER A 28 8.10 -3.76 -10.23
C SER A 28 8.38 -4.83 -9.18
N LEU A 29 7.73 -6.00 -9.26
CA LEU A 29 7.94 -7.09 -8.31
C LEU A 29 9.38 -7.61 -8.36
N ARG A 30 10.00 -7.72 -9.54
CA ARG A 30 11.42 -8.07 -9.67
C ARG A 30 12.33 -7.03 -9.04
N ALA A 31 12.03 -5.74 -9.17
CA ALA A 31 12.78 -4.68 -8.51
C ALA A 31 12.66 -4.75 -6.98
N VAL A 32 11.44 -4.95 -6.47
CA VAL A 32 11.16 -5.18 -5.04
C VAL A 32 11.91 -6.40 -4.53
N ARG A 33 11.96 -7.49 -5.32
CA ARG A 33 12.67 -8.73 -4.99
C ARG A 33 14.17 -8.51 -4.77
N ARG A 34 14.80 -7.63 -5.56
CA ARG A 34 16.23 -7.31 -5.49
C ARG A 34 16.64 -6.54 -4.23
N ILE A 35 15.69 -5.93 -3.52
CA ILE A 35 15.97 -5.28 -2.24
C ILE A 35 16.18 -6.39 -1.19
N ASP A 36 17.44 -6.66 -0.87
CA ASP A 36 17.82 -7.71 0.07
C ASP A 36 17.45 -7.31 1.51
N ILE A 37 16.62 -8.15 2.16
CA ILE A 37 16.18 -7.93 3.54
C ILE A 37 17.27 -8.31 4.55
N ASN A 38 18.19 -9.20 4.18
CA ASN A 38 19.26 -9.70 5.04
C ASN A 38 20.57 -8.90 4.89
N GLY A 39 20.72 -8.16 3.79
CA GLY A 39 21.92 -7.40 3.48
C GLY A 39 22.12 -6.22 4.42
N LEU A 40 23.15 -6.26 5.27
CA LEU A 40 23.49 -5.17 6.20
C LEU A 40 23.79 -3.84 5.48
N SER A 41 24.28 -3.91 4.24
CA SER A 41 24.54 -2.74 3.39
C SER A 41 23.28 -2.14 2.77
N THR A 42 22.14 -2.83 2.80
CA THR A 42 20.89 -2.30 2.25
C THR A 42 20.42 -1.11 3.09
N PRO A 43 20.21 0.08 2.51
CA PRO A 43 19.73 1.22 3.28
C PRO A 43 18.35 0.96 3.87
N LEU A 44 18.10 1.39 5.12
CA LEU A 44 16.81 1.24 5.79
C LEU A 44 15.66 1.89 4.98
N SER A 45 15.93 2.99 4.27
CA SER A 45 14.95 3.62 3.36
C SER A 45 14.48 2.68 2.24
N HIS A 46 15.36 1.83 1.68
CA HIS A 46 14.99 0.84 0.68
C HIS A 46 14.15 -0.30 1.28
N LEU A 47 14.46 -0.75 2.51
CA LEU A 47 13.61 -1.72 3.19
C LEU A 47 12.22 -1.17 3.50
N GLN A 48 12.15 0.08 3.96
CA GLN A 48 10.88 0.76 4.22
C GLN A 48 10.09 0.97 2.92
N GLN A 49 10.75 1.29 1.80
CA GLN A 49 10.13 1.33 0.47
C GLN A 49 9.58 -0.05 0.06
N LYS A 50 10.36 -1.12 0.24
CA LYS A 50 9.94 -2.50 -0.02
C LYS A 50 8.69 -2.85 0.79
N LEU A 51 8.70 -2.54 2.09
CA LEU A 51 7.57 -2.78 2.98
C LEU A 51 6.33 -1.98 2.55
N ALA A 52 6.48 -0.69 2.25
CA ALA A 52 5.39 0.16 1.78
C ALA A 52 4.73 -0.40 0.51
N PHE A 53 5.53 -0.86 -0.45
CA PHE A 53 5.03 -1.46 -1.67
C PHE A 53 4.30 -2.78 -1.41
N LEU A 54 4.90 -3.70 -0.63
CA LEU A 54 4.30 -5.01 -0.36
C LEU A 54 3.00 -4.89 0.44
N LEU A 55 2.95 -4.01 1.46
CA LEU A 55 1.70 -3.74 2.20
C LEU A 55 0.66 -3.04 1.32
N GLY A 56 1.09 -2.10 0.47
CA GLY A 56 0.22 -1.44 -0.49
C GLY A 56 -0.36 -2.40 -1.53
N MET A 57 0.37 -3.44 -1.93
CA MET A 57 -0.13 -4.50 -2.82
C MET A 57 -1.03 -5.49 -2.08
N ALA A 58 -0.61 -6.00 -0.92
CA ALA A 58 -1.31 -7.09 -0.23
C ALA A 58 -2.56 -6.63 0.53
N ALA A 59 -2.55 -5.41 1.07
CA ALA A 59 -3.66 -4.80 1.79
C ALA A 59 -4.26 -3.59 1.06
N PHE A 60 -3.88 -3.40 -0.21
CA PHE A 60 -4.40 -2.35 -1.10
C PHE A 60 -4.22 -0.92 -0.55
N LEU A 61 -3.30 -0.69 0.38
CA LEU A 61 -3.23 0.57 1.15
C LEU A 61 -2.78 1.77 0.31
N ARG A 62 -3.37 2.94 0.56
CA ARG A 62 -2.90 4.21 -0.01
C ARG A 62 -1.66 4.71 0.76
N PRO A 63 -0.83 5.58 0.17
CA PRO A 63 0.29 6.21 0.89
C PRO A 63 -0.12 6.90 2.20
N SER A 64 -1.30 7.51 2.24
CA SER A 64 -1.83 8.13 3.47
C SER A 64 -2.27 7.13 4.53
N ASP A 65 -2.67 5.92 4.12
CA ASP A 65 -3.09 4.87 5.04
C ASP A 65 -1.84 4.19 5.63
N LEU A 66 -0.83 3.94 4.79
CA LEU A 66 0.50 3.47 5.20
C LEU A 66 1.13 4.40 6.26
N HIS A 67 1.08 5.72 6.04
CA HIS A 67 1.56 6.71 7.00
C HIS A 67 0.83 6.67 8.35
N LYS A 68 -0.41 6.17 8.37
CA LYS A 68 -1.30 6.15 9.54
C LYS A 68 -1.38 4.78 10.21
N ILE A 69 -0.53 3.83 9.81
CA ILE A 69 -0.39 2.56 10.51
C ILE A 69 0.15 2.86 11.91
N ASP A 70 -0.57 2.42 12.93
CA ASP A 70 -0.12 2.49 14.32
C ASP A 70 0.84 1.33 14.59
N PHE A 71 2.13 1.64 14.77
CA PHE A 71 3.15 0.62 14.97
C PHE A 71 2.97 -0.18 16.26
N ALA A 72 2.31 0.36 17.29
CA ALA A 72 2.07 -0.35 18.55
C ALA A 72 1.00 -1.44 18.40
N THR A 73 0.16 -1.32 17.37
CA THR A 73 -0.85 -2.33 17.06
C THR A 73 -0.32 -3.46 16.17
N ALA A 74 0.91 -3.35 15.69
CA ALA A 74 1.47 -4.32 14.76
C ALA A 74 1.97 -5.57 15.48
N ASN A 75 1.35 -6.71 15.19
CA ASN A 75 1.70 -7.98 15.77
C ASN A 75 1.88 -9.05 14.69
N VAL A 76 2.84 -9.96 14.89
CA VAL A 76 3.00 -11.14 14.04
C VAL A 76 2.49 -12.34 14.81
N GLN A 77 1.47 -13.00 14.26
CA GLN A 77 0.86 -14.19 14.85
C GLN A 77 0.88 -15.35 13.85
N ILE A 78 0.67 -16.57 14.35
CA ILE A 78 0.53 -17.76 13.51
C ILE A 78 -0.96 -18.09 13.44
N GLU A 79 -1.50 -18.05 12.23
CA GLU A 79 -2.88 -18.43 11.92
C GLU A 79 -2.86 -19.50 10.85
N ARG A 80 -3.57 -20.63 11.08
CA ARG A 80 -3.71 -21.71 10.09
C ARG A 80 -2.37 -22.19 9.51
N ASN A 81 -1.36 -22.34 10.37
CA ASN A 81 0.03 -22.71 10.01
C ASN A 81 0.79 -21.69 9.13
N CYS A 82 0.27 -20.47 8.96
CA CYS A 82 0.91 -19.38 8.25
C CYS A 82 1.19 -18.21 9.21
N LYS A 83 2.31 -17.50 9.03
CA LYS A 83 2.54 -16.26 9.77
C LYS A 83 1.69 -15.16 9.14
N CYS A 84 1.05 -14.33 9.95
CA CYS A 84 0.37 -13.14 9.50
C CYS A 84 0.77 -11.92 10.34
N LEU A 85 0.85 -10.78 9.68
CA LEU A 85 1.07 -9.47 10.28
C LEU A 85 -0.29 -8.78 10.39
N SER A 86 -0.76 -8.60 11.62
CA SER A 86 -1.93 -7.79 11.93
C SER A 86 -1.51 -6.38 12.35
N PHE A 87 -2.25 -5.36 11.95
CA PHE A 87 -2.02 -3.95 12.32
C PHE A 87 -3.28 -3.12 12.12
N GLN A 88 -3.32 -1.92 12.69
CA GLN A 88 -4.42 -0.98 12.55
C GLN A 88 -3.99 0.30 11.83
N VAL A 89 -4.85 0.78 10.92
CA VAL A 89 -4.74 2.12 10.33
C VAL A 89 -5.67 3.05 11.08
N VAL A 90 -5.10 4.05 11.75
CA VAL A 90 -5.85 4.98 12.60
C VAL A 90 -6.29 6.21 11.79
N ALA A 91 -7.58 6.50 11.81
CA ALA A 91 -8.19 7.63 11.12
C ALA A 91 -7.80 7.72 9.63
N PRO A 92 -8.04 6.68 8.81
CA PRO A 92 -7.80 6.73 7.37
C PRO A 92 -8.59 7.88 6.71
N LYS A 93 -8.36 8.12 5.41
CA LYS A 93 -9.15 9.13 4.69
C LYS A 93 -10.65 8.81 4.66
N GLU A 94 -10.99 7.53 4.72
CA GLU A 94 -12.37 7.06 4.84
C GLU A 94 -12.98 7.48 6.18
N ARG A 95 -14.26 7.86 6.14
CA ARG A 95 -15.07 8.18 7.32
C ARG A 95 -16.35 7.36 7.25
N ARG A 96 -16.81 6.83 8.38
CA ARG A 96 -18.12 6.17 8.49
C ARG A 96 -19.03 7.03 9.36
N GLY A 97 -20.20 7.40 8.84
CA GLY A 97 -21.12 8.33 9.51
C GLY A 97 -20.47 9.69 9.87
N GLY A 98 -19.53 10.18 9.05
CA GLY A 98 -18.79 11.42 9.32
C GLY A 98 -17.70 11.32 10.39
N ARG A 99 -17.51 10.16 11.03
CA ARG A 99 -16.48 9.95 12.07
C ARG A 99 -15.22 9.30 11.50
N ARG A 100 -14.08 9.59 12.15
CA ARG A 100 -12.82 8.86 11.90
C ARG A 100 -12.97 7.43 12.41
N ILE A 101 -12.41 6.48 11.69
CA ILE A 101 -12.48 5.05 12.00
C ILE A 101 -11.09 4.49 12.30
N ILE A 102 -11.04 3.29 12.87
CA ILE A 102 -9.84 2.46 12.97
C ILE A 102 -10.12 1.24 12.09
N ASN A 103 -9.26 1.00 11.11
CA ASN A 103 -9.40 -0.12 10.20
C ASN A 103 -8.32 -1.18 10.51
N PRO A 104 -8.70 -2.38 10.98
CA PRO A 104 -7.76 -3.48 11.16
C PRO A 104 -7.42 -4.12 9.80
N PHE A 105 -6.17 -4.57 9.66
CA PHE A 105 -5.67 -5.30 8.52
C PHE A 105 -4.89 -6.53 8.97
N CYS A 106 -4.92 -7.58 8.17
CA CYS A 106 -4.13 -8.79 8.35
C CYS A 106 -3.47 -9.15 7.00
N VAL A 107 -2.15 -9.29 6.99
CA VAL A 107 -1.36 -9.62 5.79
C VAL A 107 -0.57 -10.90 6.04
N TYR A 108 -0.80 -11.92 5.23
CA TYR A 108 -0.14 -13.22 5.37
C TYR A 108 1.28 -13.24 4.81
N SER A 109 2.11 -14.12 5.35
CA SER A 109 3.45 -14.39 4.85
C SER A 109 3.38 -15.02 3.47
N HIS A 110 4.23 -14.52 2.57
CA HIS A 110 4.41 -15.11 1.25
C HIS A 110 5.44 -16.25 1.30
N HIS A 111 5.28 -17.26 0.45
CA HIS A 111 6.18 -18.42 0.38
C HIS A 111 7.60 -18.03 -0.06
N ASP A 112 7.71 -17.08 -0.98
CA ASP A 112 8.99 -16.45 -1.35
C ASP A 112 9.35 -15.35 -0.33
N PRO A 113 10.41 -15.53 0.49
CA PRO A 113 10.81 -14.55 1.50
C PRO A 113 11.19 -13.19 0.91
N SER A 114 11.69 -13.16 -0.32
CA SER A 114 12.11 -11.94 -1.00
C SER A 114 10.92 -11.08 -1.48
N LEU A 115 9.71 -11.64 -1.49
CA LEU A 115 8.45 -10.92 -1.73
C LEU A 115 7.51 -10.97 -0.52
N CYS A 116 8.01 -11.39 0.65
CA CYS A 116 7.19 -11.60 1.82
C CYS A 116 7.02 -10.30 2.64
N PRO A 117 5.79 -9.76 2.78
CA PRO A 117 5.54 -8.57 3.59
C PRO A 117 5.86 -8.80 5.06
N VAL A 118 5.56 -9.98 5.61
CA VAL A 118 5.84 -10.34 7.00
C VAL A 118 7.35 -10.40 7.25
N ALA A 119 8.11 -11.07 6.37
CA ALA A 119 9.57 -11.13 6.50
C ALA A 119 10.22 -9.74 6.38
N THR A 120 9.72 -8.93 5.43
CA THR A 120 10.19 -7.55 5.24
C THR A 120 9.89 -6.68 6.48
N PHE A 121 8.70 -6.82 7.07
CA PHE A 121 8.34 -6.12 8.30
C PHE A 121 9.28 -6.49 9.45
N LEU A 122 9.54 -7.79 9.65
CA LEU A 122 10.44 -8.27 10.69
C LEU A 122 11.85 -7.69 10.50
N ALA A 123 12.37 -7.66 9.28
CA ALA A 123 13.67 -7.07 8.96
C ALA A 123 13.71 -5.55 9.20
N VAL A 124 12.64 -4.82 8.85
CA VAL A 124 12.54 -3.38 9.15
C VAL A 124 12.53 -3.16 10.67
N ARG A 125 11.68 -3.89 11.40
CA ARG A 125 11.56 -3.79 12.86
C ARG A 125 12.89 -4.03 13.56
N ASP A 126 13.59 -5.09 13.17
CA ASP A 126 14.90 -5.45 13.70
C ASP A 126 15.95 -4.34 13.47
N ARG A 127 16.01 -3.80 12.25
CA ARG A 127 16.93 -2.69 11.95
C ARG A 127 16.59 -1.41 12.70
N LEU A 128 15.31 -1.13 12.95
CA LEU A 128 14.89 0.01 13.76
C LEU A 128 15.33 -0.12 15.21
N THR A 129 15.29 -1.33 15.78
CA THR A 129 15.76 -1.58 17.16
C THR A 129 17.27 -1.48 17.31
N HIS A 130 18.02 -1.70 16.22
CA HIS A 130 19.47 -1.62 16.18
C HIS A 130 20.03 -0.24 15.75
N LEU A 131 19.19 0.78 15.59
CA LEU A 131 19.66 2.14 15.37
C LEU A 131 20.35 2.68 16.63
N ASN A 132 21.50 3.36 16.47
CA ASN A 132 22.22 4.02 17.56
C ASN A 132 21.33 4.96 18.40
N SER A 133 20.28 5.51 17.78
CA SER A 133 19.22 6.26 18.45
C SER A 133 17.87 5.70 17.99
N PRO A 134 17.27 4.78 18.77
CA PRO A 134 15.99 4.18 18.44
C PRO A 134 14.91 5.25 18.20
N PRO A 135 13.98 5.03 17.26
CA PRO A 135 12.91 5.98 17.02
C PRO A 135 12.02 6.12 18.26
N MET A 136 11.80 7.35 18.72
CA MET A 136 10.80 7.64 19.77
C MET A 136 9.37 7.66 19.22
N ILE A 137 9.23 7.52 17.91
CA ILE A 137 7.98 7.57 17.18
C ILE A 137 7.47 6.16 16.87
N ASN A 138 6.16 6.01 17.00
CA ASN A 138 5.48 4.75 16.80
C ASN A 138 4.99 4.64 15.35
N SER A 139 5.91 4.42 14.40
CA SER A 139 5.60 4.32 12.97
C SER A 139 6.43 3.27 12.25
N PHE A 140 5.83 2.63 11.24
CA PHE A 140 6.51 1.74 10.30
C PHE A 140 7.55 2.47 9.45
N PHE A 141 7.37 3.79 9.29
CA PHE A 141 8.07 4.58 8.30
C PHE A 141 8.75 5.80 8.94
N VAL A 142 10.00 5.62 9.35
CA VAL A 142 10.83 6.63 10.03
C VAL A 142 11.82 7.27 9.07
N ASN A 143 12.13 8.54 9.32
CA ASN A 143 13.16 9.24 8.58
C ASN A 143 14.55 8.74 9.01
N THR A 144 15.31 8.22 8.05
CA THR A 144 16.63 7.62 8.30
C THR A 144 17.71 8.64 8.66
N HIS A 145 17.52 9.91 8.30
CA HIS A 145 18.42 11.01 8.66
C HIS A 145 18.04 11.68 10.00
N MET A 146 16.78 11.54 10.40
CA MET A 146 16.22 12.12 11.64
C MET A 146 15.24 11.12 12.24
N THR A 147 15.74 10.19 13.05
CA THR A 147 14.97 9.05 13.58
C THR A 147 13.84 9.46 14.54
N THR A 148 13.75 10.74 14.88
CA THR A 148 12.66 11.36 15.65
C THR A 148 11.46 11.76 14.80
N GLN A 149 11.54 11.67 13.47
CA GLN A 149 10.48 12.10 12.55
C GLN A 149 9.91 10.97 11.71
N ILE A 150 8.58 10.96 11.60
CA ILE A 150 7.86 10.11 10.65
C ILE A 150 8.13 10.66 9.26
N ILE A 151 8.36 9.80 8.26
CA ILE A 151 8.49 10.30 6.89
C ILE A 151 7.18 10.91 6.40
N LYS A 152 7.27 11.89 5.51
CA LYS A 152 6.09 12.52 4.94
C LYS A 152 5.33 11.53 4.06
N VAL A 153 4.00 11.68 3.98
CA VAL A 153 3.14 10.95 3.03
C VAL A 153 3.65 11.08 1.59
N THR A 154 4.22 12.24 1.24
CA THR A 154 4.84 12.48 -0.08
C THR A 154 6.04 11.59 -0.33
N THR A 155 6.86 11.30 0.68
CA THR A 155 7.98 10.36 0.58
C THR A 155 7.49 8.95 0.27
N ILE A 156 6.48 8.45 1.01
CA ILE A 156 5.86 7.14 0.74
C ILE A 156 5.27 7.11 -0.67
N SER A 157 4.59 8.18 -1.08
CA SER A 157 4.00 8.31 -2.41
C SER A 157 5.08 8.23 -3.50
N SER A 158 6.20 8.94 -3.33
CA SER A 158 7.33 8.92 -4.27
C SER A 158 7.98 7.54 -4.34
N TRP A 159 8.19 6.87 -3.20
CA TRP A 159 8.74 5.51 -3.16
C TRP A 159 7.89 4.51 -3.94
N ILE A 160 6.57 4.54 -3.72
CA ILE A 160 5.62 3.68 -4.43
C ILE A 160 5.59 4.03 -5.92
N ARG A 161 5.58 5.33 -6.26
CA ARG A 161 5.56 5.80 -7.64
C ARG A 161 6.80 5.36 -8.40
N CYS A 162 7.99 5.46 -7.81
CA CYS A 162 9.23 4.97 -8.42
C CYS A 162 9.14 3.49 -8.78
N LEU A 163 8.53 2.66 -7.92
CA LEU A 163 8.37 1.23 -8.21
C LEU A 163 7.31 0.98 -9.28
N ILE A 164 6.17 1.67 -9.26
CA ILE A 164 5.14 1.55 -10.31
C ILE A 164 5.68 1.94 -11.68
N GLN A 165 6.50 3.01 -11.73
CA GLN A 165 7.05 3.53 -12.99
C GLN A 165 7.98 2.55 -13.72
N ILE A 166 8.46 1.51 -13.03
CA ILE A 166 9.22 0.41 -13.65
C ILE A 166 8.31 -0.44 -14.57
N SER A 167 7.02 -0.53 -14.24
CA SER A 167 6.05 -1.37 -14.96
C SER A 167 5.15 -0.57 -15.91
N THR A 168 4.94 0.72 -15.65
CA THR A 168 4.06 1.55 -16.48
C THR A 168 4.39 3.03 -16.44
N SER A 169 4.24 3.70 -17.58
CA SER A 169 4.31 5.16 -17.69
C SER A 169 2.96 5.85 -17.50
N GLU A 170 1.88 5.11 -17.23
CA GLU A 170 0.53 5.65 -17.06
C GLU A 170 0.49 6.64 -15.88
N PRO A 171 0.25 7.95 -16.13
CA PRO A 171 0.38 8.98 -15.11
C PRO A 171 -0.60 8.81 -13.94
N ARG A 172 -1.75 8.17 -14.18
CA ARG A 172 -2.81 7.92 -13.17
C ARG A 172 -2.69 6.56 -12.49
N ALA A 173 -1.66 5.77 -12.83
CA ALA A 173 -1.41 4.49 -12.18
C ALA A 173 -1.15 4.70 -10.69
N ASN A 174 -1.90 3.97 -9.86
CA ASN A 174 -1.74 3.99 -8.41
C ASN A 174 -1.78 2.56 -7.88
N LEU A 175 -1.01 2.30 -6.83
CA LEU A 175 -0.75 0.93 -6.36
C LEU A 175 -2.03 0.18 -5.98
N ARG A 176 -2.98 0.88 -5.33
CA ARG A 176 -4.25 0.29 -4.92
C ARG A 176 -5.05 -0.23 -6.11
N SER A 177 -5.23 0.60 -7.15
CA SER A 177 -5.92 0.19 -8.38
C SER A 177 -5.22 -0.98 -9.05
N LEU A 178 -3.90 -0.91 -9.22
CA LEU A 178 -3.11 -1.97 -9.84
C LEU A 178 -3.22 -3.31 -9.09
N ALA A 179 -3.13 -3.27 -7.76
CA ALA A 179 -3.30 -4.43 -6.91
C ALA A 179 -4.70 -5.04 -7.06
N SER A 180 -5.75 -4.21 -7.02
CA SER A 180 -7.12 -4.68 -7.16
C SER A 180 -7.41 -5.27 -8.54
N SER A 181 -6.90 -4.65 -9.61
CA SER A 181 -6.99 -5.21 -10.97
C SER A 181 -6.24 -6.55 -11.07
N ALA A 182 -5.05 -6.67 -10.48
CA ALA A 182 -4.28 -7.92 -10.50
C ALA A 182 -5.02 -9.07 -9.80
N VAL A 183 -5.66 -8.78 -8.66
CA VAL A 183 -6.42 -9.79 -7.89
C VAL A 183 -7.69 -10.22 -8.62
N LEU A 184 -8.39 -9.30 -9.28
CA LEU A 184 -9.51 -9.65 -10.16
C LEU A 184 -9.09 -10.52 -11.34
N HIS A 185 -7.99 -10.19 -12.00
CA HIS A 185 -7.47 -11.01 -13.10
C HIS A 185 -7.02 -12.40 -12.65
N ALA A 186 -6.67 -12.57 -11.36
CA ALA A 186 -6.38 -13.86 -10.76
C ALA A 186 -7.65 -14.67 -10.41
N GLY A 187 -8.85 -14.14 -10.67
CA GLY A 187 -10.12 -14.84 -10.47
C GLY A 187 -10.65 -14.79 -9.04
N VAL A 188 -10.15 -13.87 -8.20
CA VAL A 188 -10.74 -13.64 -6.87
C VAL A 188 -12.06 -12.88 -7.03
N ASP A 189 -13.08 -13.31 -6.30
CA ASP A 189 -14.41 -12.73 -6.37
C ASP A 189 -14.42 -11.25 -5.95
N LEU A 190 -15.25 -10.46 -6.63
CA LEU A 190 -15.34 -9.02 -6.39
C LEU A 190 -15.86 -8.70 -4.98
N ASP A 191 -16.80 -9.49 -4.44
CA ASP A 191 -17.33 -9.28 -3.09
C ASP A 191 -16.30 -9.61 -2.02
N ASP A 192 -15.43 -10.60 -2.27
CA ASP A 192 -14.28 -10.89 -1.41
C ASP A 192 -13.27 -9.73 -1.44
N ILE A 193 -12.99 -9.17 -2.62
CA ILE A 193 -12.12 -8.00 -2.75
C ILE A 193 -12.72 -6.79 -2.03
N VAL A 194 -14.02 -6.53 -2.17
CA VAL A 194 -14.72 -5.42 -1.50
C VAL A 194 -14.69 -5.60 0.02
N THR A 195 -14.94 -6.82 0.51
CA THR A 195 -14.90 -7.18 1.93
C THR A 195 -13.49 -7.02 2.52
N LEU A 196 -12.48 -7.58 1.85
CA LEU A 196 -11.06 -7.44 2.24
C LEU A 196 -10.61 -5.98 2.24
N ASN A 197 -11.21 -5.14 1.39
CA ASN A 197 -10.86 -3.75 1.23
C ASN A 197 -11.67 -2.77 2.08
N ASN A 198 -12.63 -3.25 2.87
CA ASN A 198 -13.57 -2.42 3.62
C ASN A 198 -14.28 -1.37 2.74
N TRP A 199 -14.47 -1.67 1.45
CA TRP A 199 -15.16 -0.75 0.54
C TRP A 199 -16.67 -0.77 0.79
N SER A 200 -17.31 0.38 0.58
CA SER A 200 -18.75 0.54 0.81
C SER A 200 -19.60 -0.19 -0.23
N SER A 201 -19.09 -0.44 -1.44
CA SER A 201 -19.75 -1.27 -2.46
C SER A 201 -18.81 -1.66 -3.60
N SER A 202 -19.21 -2.66 -4.39
CA SER A 202 -18.63 -3.03 -5.69
C SER A 202 -18.68 -1.88 -6.71
N THR A 203 -19.70 -1.02 -6.65
CA THR A 203 -19.82 0.16 -7.53
C THR A 203 -18.69 1.17 -7.30
N VAL A 204 -18.24 1.36 -6.05
CA VAL A 204 -17.09 2.23 -5.74
C VAL A 204 -15.80 1.64 -6.31
N PHE A 205 -15.73 0.31 -6.41
CA PHE A 205 -14.61 -0.36 -7.04
C PHE A 205 -14.58 -0.13 -8.56
N GLU A 206 -15.67 -0.45 -9.25
CA GLU A 206 -15.78 -0.36 -10.73
C GLU A 206 -15.57 1.09 -11.22
N GLN A 207 -16.12 2.08 -10.53
CA GLN A 207 -16.05 3.48 -10.98
C GLN A 207 -14.69 4.15 -10.79
N HIS A 208 -13.85 3.63 -9.87
CA HIS A 208 -12.62 4.31 -9.47
C HIS A 208 -11.34 3.50 -9.72
N TYR A 209 -11.45 2.18 -9.90
CA TYR A 209 -10.29 1.29 -9.90
C TYR A 209 -10.22 0.30 -11.07
N GLN A 210 -11.28 0.16 -11.87
CA GLN A 210 -11.22 -0.35 -13.26
C GLN A 210 -11.10 0.82 -14.25
#